data_AF-A0A920SIR0-F1
#
_entry.id   AF-A0A920SIR0-F1
#
_cell.length_a   1.000
_cell.length_b   1.000
_cell.length_c   1.000
_cell.angle_alpha   90.00
_cell.angle_beta   90.00
_cell.angle_gamma   90.00
#
_symmetry.space_group_name_H-M   'P 1'
#
loop_
_entity.id
_entity.type
_entity.pdbx_description
1 polymer ?
#
loop_
_entity_poly.entity_id
_entity_poly.type
_entity_poly.pdbx_seq_one_letter_code
_entity_poly.pdbx_strand_id
1 'polypeptide(L)' 'MEGPLSFAETGHLCLATLHANNAYQAVERMSNLYPDTNREQVMMGISLNLRAIISQRLIPLAEGGGRVQRWKYDCTRLS' A
#
# COMPACT_ATOMS: atom_id res chain seq x y z
N MET A 1 -9.79 18.61 -1.00
CA MET A 1 -9.35 17.70 0.08
C MET A 1 -9.95 16.34 -0.24
N GLU A 2 -9.39 15.57 -1.17
CA GLU A 2 -10.05 14.36 -1.69
C GLU A 2 -9.00 13.31 -2.02
N GLY A 3 -8.35 12.75 -0.99
CA GLY A 3 -7.40 11.65 -1.12
C GLY A 3 -8.08 10.31 -0.82
N PRO A 4 -7.53 9.18 -1.29
CA PRO A 4 -8.08 7.83 -1.03
C PRO A 4 -8.21 7.48 0.46
N LEU A 5 -7.50 8.20 1.35
CA LEU A 5 -7.62 8.03 2.81
C LEU A 5 -8.97 8.53 3.35
N SER A 6 -9.49 9.66 2.86
CA SER A 6 -10.79 10.22 3.28
C SER A 6 -11.96 9.30 2.87
N PHE A 7 -11.88 8.71 1.68
CA PHE A 7 -12.87 7.72 1.24
C PHE A 7 -12.81 6.44 2.07
N ALA A 8 -11.61 6.01 2.49
CA ALA A 8 -11.46 4.85 3.36
C ALA A 8 -12.03 5.13 4.78
N GLU A 9 -11.85 6.34 5.31
CA GLU A 9 -12.42 6.77 6.61
C GLU A 9 -13.95 6.75 6.65
N THR A 10 -14.61 7.03 5.52
CA THR A 10 -16.08 6.98 5.41
C THR A 10 -16.63 5.56 5.21
N GLY A 11 -15.76 4.53 5.22
CA GLY A 11 -16.14 3.13 5.13
C GLY A 11 -16.18 2.56 3.71
N HIS A 12 -15.71 3.29 2.70
CA HIS A 12 -15.62 2.78 1.34
C HIS A 12 -14.36 1.92 1.16
N LEU A 13 -14.48 0.82 0.42
CA LEU A 13 -13.32 0.03 0.01
C LEU A 13 -12.54 0.79 -1.06
N CYS A 14 -11.38 1.32 -0.68
CA CYS A 14 -10.48 2.03 -1.58
C CYS A 14 -9.34 1.12 -2.04
N LEU A 15 -9.16 0.98 -3.35
CA LEU A 15 -8.07 0.23 -3.96
C LEU A 15 -7.16 1.21 -4.70
N ALA A 16 -5.87 1.15 -4.40
CA ALA A 16 -4.87 1.99 -5.05
C ALA A 16 -3.62 1.16 -5.36
N THR A 17 -2.92 1.53 -6.42
CA THR A 17 -1.65 0.91 -6.82
C THR A 17 -0.51 1.89 -6.62
N LEU A 18 0.59 1.42 -6.06
CA LEU A 18 1.80 2.22 -5.86
C LEU A 18 3.02 1.43 -6.33
N HIS A 19 3.98 2.13 -6.92
CA HIS A 19 5.25 1.55 -7.32
C HIS A 19 6.18 1.37 -6.11
N ALA A 20 5.93 0.38 -5.26
CA ALA A 20 6.75 0.07 -4.09
C ALA A 20 7.21 -1.40 -4.09
N ASN A 21 8.43 -1.66 -3.59
CA ASN A 21 9.01 -3.01 -3.59
C ASN A 21 8.61 -3.85 -2.37
N ASN A 22 8.15 -3.21 -1.30
CA ASN A 22 7.74 -3.85 -0.06
C ASN A 22 6.70 -2.97 0.68
N ALA A 23 6.06 -3.53 1.71
CA ALA A 23 5.05 -2.81 2.49
C ALA A 23 5.59 -1.54 3.18
N TYR A 24 6.82 -1.58 3.71
CA TYR A 24 7.42 -0.43 4.40
C TYR A 24 7.58 0.79 3.47
N GLN A 25 8.17 0.57 2.28
CA GLN A 25 8.33 1.61 1.26
C GLN A 25 6.98 2.10 0.74
N ALA A 26 5.96 1.25 0.71
CA ALA A 26 4.62 1.67 0.34
C ALA A 26 4.05 2.66 1.36
N VAL A 27 4.15 2.36 2.67
CA VAL A 27 3.69 3.25 3.74
C VAL A 27 4.44 4.57 3.74
N GLU A 28 5.76 4.54 3.62
CA GLU A 28 6.60 5.74 3.54
C GLU A 28 6.17 6.64 2.37
N ARG A 29 5.98 6.06 1.18
CA ARG A 29 5.52 6.82 0.02
C ARG A 29 4.09 7.33 0.16
N MET A 30 3.19 6.58 0.80
CA MET A 30 1.85 7.08 1.10
C MET A 30 1.90 8.30 2.02
N SER A 31 2.75 8.28 3.04
CA SER A 31 2.97 9.44 3.92
C SER A 31 3.54 10.64 3.16
N ASN A 32 4.46 10.42 2.21
CA ASN A 32 5.09 11.48 1.43
C ASN A 32 4.15 12.17 0.42
N LEU A 33 2.92 11.68 0.23
CA LEU A 33 1.90 12.36 -0.57
C LEU A 33 1.28 13.57 0.15
N TYR A 34 1.52 13.70 1.46
CA TYR A 34 0.98 14.76 2.29
C TYR A 34 2.11 15.65 2.84
N PRO A 35 1.84 16.94 3.14
CA PRO A 35 2.82 17.82 3.77
C PRO A 35 3.25 17.30 5.15
N ASP A 36 4.51 17.55 5.52
CA ASP A 36 5.09 17.09 6.79
C ASP A 36 4.31 17.54 8.04
N THR A 37 3.63 18.69 7.97
CA THR A 37 2.80 19.22 9.06
C THR A 37 1.69 18.26 9.48
N ASN A 38 1.21 17.43 8.55
CA ASN A 38 0.10 16.50 8.80
C ASN A 38 0.57 15.05 8.95
N ARG A 39 1.88 14.80 9.05
CA ARG A 39 2.44 13.45 8.97
C ARG A 39 1.92 12.52 10.06
N GLU A 40 1.79 13.01 11.31
CA GLU A 40 1.24 12.20 12.41
C GLU A 40 -0.24 11.85 12.18
N GLN A 41 -1.05 12.83 11.75
CA GLN A 41 -2.48 12.63 11.51
C GLN A 41 -2.71 11.64 10.35
N VAL A 42 -1.92 11.75 9.28
CA VAL A 42 -1.98 10.83 8.13
C VAL A 42 -1.55 9.42 8.54
N MET A 43 -0.48 9.28 9.33
CA MET A 43 -0.03 7.98 9.82
C MET A 43 -1.09 7.31 10.70
N MET A 44 -1.77 8.07 11.55
CA MET A 44 -2.90 7.57 12.35
C MET A 44 -4.06 7.11 11.44
N GLY A 45 -4.44 7.92 10.44
CA GLY A 45 -5.48 7.56 9.48
C GLY A 45 -5.12 6.29 8.69
N ILE A 46 -3.87 6.16 8.23
CA ILE A 46 -3.38 4.95 7.54
C ILE A 46 -3.47 3.75 8.49
N SER A 47 -3.05 3.88 9.75
CA SER A 47 -3.11 2.79 10.73
C SER A 47 -4.53 2.25 10.92
N LEU A 48 -5.52 3.15 11.03
CA LEU A 48 -6.92 2.78 11.27
C LEU A 48 -7.61 2.16 10.03
N ASN A 49 -7.25 2.62 8.83
CA ASN A 49 -7.97 2.29 7.60
C ASN A 49 -7.27 1.24 6.73
N LEU A 50 -5.94 1.10 6.83
CA LEU A 50 -5.16 0.17 6.01
C LEU A 50 -5.49 -1.28 6.38
N ARG A 51 -5.96 -2.06 5.40
CA ARG A 51 -6.33 -3.48 5.58
C ARG A 51 -5.20 -4.44 5.21
N ALA A 52 -4.57 -4.20 4.06
CA ALA A 52 -3.49 -5.04 3.54
C ALA A 52 -2.65 -4.27 2.53
N ILE A 53 -1.37 -4.60 2.43
CA ILE A 53 -0.51 -4.20 1.33
C ILE A 53 -0.08 -5.45 0.58
N ILE A 54 -0.27 -5.46 -0.73
CA ILE A 54 0.09 -6.58 -1.58
C ILE A 54 1.23 -6.16 -2.50
N SER A 55 2.40 -6.76 -2.34
CA SER A 55 3.56 -6.49 -3.20
C SER A 55 3.71 -7.61 -4.24
N GLN A 56 3.57 -7.26 -5.52
CA GLN A 56 3.70 -8.19 -6.65
C GLN A 56 5.09 -8.10 -7.28
N ARG A 57 5.70 -9.25 -7.55
CA ARG A 57 6.90 -9.33 -8.40
C ARG A 57 6.74 -10.47 -9.41
N LEU A 58 7.06 -10.18 -10.67
CA LEU A 58 7.12 -11.20 -11.72
C LEU A 58 8.45 -11.95 -11.63
N ILE A 59 8.38 -13.28 -11.67
CA ILE A 59 9.54 -14.17 -11.73
C ILE A 59 9.51 -14.94 -13.04
N PRO A 60 10.66 -15.12 -13.72
CA PRO A 60 10.73 -15.97 -14.91
C PRO A 60 10.33 -17.42 -14.58
N LEU A 61 9.60 -18.06 -15.50
CA LEU A 61 9.35 -19.49 -15.42
C LEU A 61 10.63 -20.27 -15.67
N ALA A 62 10.83 -21.37 -14.94
CA ALA A 62 12.01 -22.22 -15.10
C ALA A 62 12.17 -22.77 -16.53
N GLU A 63 11.07 -23.02 -17.22
CA GLU A 63 11.04 -23.57 -18.58
C GLU A 63 11.09 -22.51 -19.69
N GLY A 64 11.37 -21.24 -19.37
CA GLY A 64 11.63 -20.18 -20.36
C GLY A 64 10.41 -19.66 -21.14
N GLY A 65 9.21 -20.23 -20.94
CA GLY A 65 7.99 -19.89 -21.70
C GLY A 65 7.17 -18.70 -21.17
N GLY A 66 7.61 -17.99 -20.13
CA GLY A 66 6.85 -16.85 -19.59
C GLY A 66 7.31 -16.34 -18.22
N ARG A 67 6.44 -15.55 -17.57
CA ARG A 67 6.64 -15.05 -16.21
C ARG A 67 5.43 -15.40 -15.36
N VAL A 68 5.66 -15.88 -14.14
CA VAL A 68 4.61 -16.09 -13.14
C VAL A 68 4.62 -14.95 -12.12
N GLN A 69 3.44 -14.58 -11.63
CA GLN A 69 3.34 -13.63 -10.53
C GLN A 69 3.73 -14.32 -9.23
N ARG A 70 4.76 -13.80 -8.56
CA ARG A 70 5.02 -14.09 -7.16
C ARG A 70 4.40 -12.98 -6.32
N TRP A 71 3.48 -13.37 -5.46
CA TRP A 71 2.88 -12.48 -4.48
C TRP A 71 3.72 -12.53 -3.21
N LYS A 72 4.14 -11.36 -2.73
CA LYS A 72 4.57 -11.19 -1.35
C LYS A 72 3.40 -10.57 -0.59
N TYR A 73 2.73 -11.39 0.20
CA TYR A 73 1.67 -10.93 1.09
C TYR A 73 2.32 -10.40 2.36
N ASP A 74 2.48 -9.07 2.43
CA ASP A 74 2.87 -8.39 3.66
C ASP A 74 1.57 -7.87 4.31
N CYS A 75 0.92 -8.71 5.12
CA CYS A 75 -0.26 -8.29 5.88
C CYS A 75 0.19 -7.45 7.08
N THR A 76 0.49 -6.18 6.84
CA THR A 76 0.81 -5.23 7.91
C THR A 76 -0.50 -4.64 8.43
N ARG A 77 -1.21 -5.37 9.31
CA ARG A 77 -2.20 -4.73 10.17
C ARG A 77 -1.42 -3.92 11.20
N LEU A 78 -1.38 -2.61 11.02
CA LEU A 78 -0.86 -1.67 12.00
C LEU A 78 -1.93 -1.57 13.11
N SER A 79 -1.83 -2.41 14.14
CA SER A 79 -2.65 -2.31 15.35
C SER A 79 -1.75 -2.26 16.57
#